data_AF-A0A9J6EGQ1-F1
#
_entry.id   AF-A0A9J6EGQ1-F1
#
_cell.length_a   1.000
_cell.length_b   1.000
_cell.length_c   1.000
_cell.angle_alpha   90.00
_cell.angle_beta   90.00
_cell.angle_gamma   90.00
#
_symmetry.space_group_name_H-M   'P 1'
#
loop_
_entity.id
_entity.type
_entity.pdbx_description
1 polymer ?
#
loop_
_entity_poly.entity_id
_entity_poly.type
_entity_poly.pdbx_seq_one_letter_code
_entity_poly.pdbx_strand_id
1 'polypeptide(L)'
;MSGAPPKRHRRATTAAQDADIHDATKANPFSTAKEIRVANGVSASTSTIKRPLAEVKLKSLVAAQMRHLSLSNRTARFNFTKEHVFWTMDD
;
A
#
# COMPACT_ATOMS: atom_id res chain seq x y z
N MET A 1 47.23 7.52 6.39
CA MET A 1 46.41 6.73 5.44
C MET A 1 45.11 7.48 5.18
N SER A 2 45.03 8.23 4.09
CA SER A 2 43.83 8.97 3.68
C SER A 2 42.96 8.08 2.79
N GLY A 3 42.01 7.36 3.39
CA GLY A 3 41.03 6.57 2.64
C GLY A 3 39.97 7.49 2.06
N ALA A 4 39.95 7.66 0.73
CA ALA A 4 38.88 8.38 0.06
C ALA A 4 37.52 7.73 0.38
N PRO A 5 36.46 8.52 0.63
CA PRO A 5 35.15 7.97 0.95
C PRO A 5 34.64 7.13 -0.22
N PRO A 6 33.94 6.01 0.05
CA PRO A 6 33.44 5.13 -1.01
C PRO A 6 32.49 5.88 -1.95
N LYS A 7 32.71 5.69 -3.25
CA LYS A 7 31.91 6.31 -4.33
C LYS A 7 30.47 5.80 -4.23
N ARG A 8 29.52 6.69 -3.93
CA ARG A 8 28.10 6.32 -3.86
C ARG A 8 27.61 5.87 -5.25
N HIS A 9 27.01 4.69 -5.33
CA HIS A 9 26.40 4.20 -6.57
C HIS A 9 25.24 5.12 -6.99
N ARG A 10 25.15 5.39 -8.31
CA ARG A 10 24.03 6.13 -8.90
C ARG A 10 22.73 5.33 -8.71
N ARG A 11 21.62 6.02 -8.45
CA ARG A 11 20.29 5.39 -8.40
C ARG A 11 19.98 4.71 -9.73
N ALA A 12 19.31 3.57 -9.67
CA ALA A 12 18.84 2.84 -10.84
C ALA A 12 17.51 3.36 -11.39
N THR A 13 16.78 4.18 -10.62
CA THR A 13 15.57 4.89 -11.06
C THR A 13 15.82 6.39 -11.16
N THR A 14 15.13 7.03 -12.10
CA THR A 14 15.11 8.50 -12.25
C THR A 14 14.02 9.11 -11.36
N ALA A 15 14.09 10.43 -11.14
CA ALA A 15 13.05 11.13 -10.37
C ALA A 15 11.66 11.05 -11.02
N ALA A 16 11.59 11.04 -12.36
CA ALA A 16 10.34 10.86 -13.08
C ALA A 16 9.75 9.45 -12.84
N GLN A 17 10.58 8.41 -12.93
CA GLN A 17 10.15 7.04 -12.64
C GLN A 17 9.70 6.87 -11.18
N ASP A 18 10.39 7.52 -10.24
CA ASP A 18 9.99 7.49 -8.83
C ASP A 18 8.60 8.16 -8.64
N ALA A 19 8.31 9.25 -9.37
CA ALA A 19 6.99 9.89 -9.36
C ALA A 19 5.90 8.98 -9.96
N ASP A 20 6.16 8.34 -11.10
CA ASP A 20 5.23 7.40 -11.72
C ASP A 20 4.91 6.21 -10.79
N ILE A 21 5.93 5.68 -10.10
CA ILE A 21 5.78 4.64 -9.08
C ILE A 21 4.88 5.11 -7.92
N HIS A 22 5.05 6.35 -7.47
CA HIS A 22 4.24 6.92 -6.38
C HIS A 22 2.79 7.11 -6.80
N ASP A 23 2.55 7.66 -7.98
CA ASP A 23 1.20 7.91 -8.48
C ASP A 23 0.45 6.61 -8.77
N ALA A 24 1.13 5.59 -9.31
CA ALA A 24 0.57 4.24 -9.45
C ALA A 24 0.16 3.63 -8.10
N THR A 25 0.96 3.84 -7.05
CA THR A 25 0.64 3.34 -5.70
C THR A 25 -0.51 4.11 -5.05
N LYS A 26 -0.66 5.41 -5.33
CA LYS A 26 -1.82 6.19 -4.87
C LYS A 26 -3.10 5.78 -5.58
N ALA A 27 -3.02 5.53 -6.89
CA ALA A 27 -4.15 5.09 -7.69
C ALA A 27 -4.62 3.67 -7.29
N ASN A 28 -3.68 2.77 -6.99
CA ASN A 28 -3.99 1.43 -6.49
C ASN A 28 -3.03 1.02 -5.35
N PRO A 29 -3.44 1.22 -4.08
CA PRO A 29 -2.62 0.88 -2.91
C PRO A 29 -2.32 -0.61 -2.73
N PHE A 30 -3.07 -1.48 -3.42
CA PHE A 30 -2.93 -2.94 -3.33
C PHE A 30 -2.04 -3.51 -4.44
N SER A 31 -1.56 -2.68 -5.36
CA SER A 31 -0.64 -3.11 -6.40
C SER A 31 0.69 -3.58 -5.81
N THR A 32 1.16 -4.71 -6.33
CA THR A 32 2.48 -5.26 -6.03
C THR A 32 3.57 -4.49 -6.78
N ALA A 33 4.80 -4.53 -6.27
CA ALA A 33 5.95 -3.94 -6.97
C ALA A 33 6.17 -4.53 -8.38
N LYS A 34 5.73 -5.78 -8.62
CA LYS A 34 5.80 -6.42 -9.94
C LYS A 34 4.78 -5.81 -10.90
N GLU A 35 3.56 -5.56 -10.44
CA GLU A 35 2.51 -4.91 -11.23
C GLU A 35 2.86 -3.46 -11.54
N ILE A 36 3.34 -2.71 -10.53
CA ILE A 36 3.82 -1.33 -10.70
C ILE A 36 4.93 -1.27 -11.73
N ARG A 37 5.86 -2.24 -11.73
CA ARG A 37 6.94 -2.34 -12.71
C ARG A 37 6.40 -2.47 -14.14
N VAL A 38 5.45 -3.37 -14.34
CA VAL A 38 4.86 -3.65 -15.65
C VAL A 38 4.05 -2.45 -16.14
N ALA A 39 3.23 -1.85 -15.27
CA ALA A 39 2.40 -0.71 -15.61
C ALA A 39 3.21 0.54 -16.00
N ASN A 40 4.36 0.76 -15.36
CA ASN A 40 5.20 1.95 -15.59
C ASN A 40 6.41 1.69 -16.49
N GLY A 41 6.56 0.49 -17.07
CA GLY A 41 7.67 0.16 -17.97
C GLY A 41 9.06 0.27 -17.33
N VAL A 42 9.17 0.22 -16.01
CA VAL A 42 10.44 0.47 -15.30
C VAL A 42 11.33 -0.77 -15.39
N SER A 43 12.48 -0.66 -16.06
CA SER A 43 13.48 -1.75 -16.13
C SER A 43 14.34 -1.84 -14.86
N ALA A 44 13.71 -1.85 -13.69
CA ALA A 44 14.37 -1.98 -12.40
C ALA A 44 13.92 -3.22 -11.64
N SER A 45 14.76 -3.71 -10.73
CA SER A 45 14.41 -4.82 -9.85
C SER A 45 13.26 -4.42 -8.91
N THR A 46 12.51 -5.40 -8.41
CA THR A 46 11.41 -5.13 -7.46
C THR A 46 11.91 -4.52 -6.15
N SER A 47 13.12 -4.82 -5.71
CA SER A 47 13.76 -4.18 -4.55
C SER A 47 14.08 -2.72 -4.83
N THR A 48 14.54 -2.40 -6.05
CA THR A 48 14.75 -1.01 -6.49
C THR A 48 13.45 -0.22 -6.47
N ILE A 49 12.32 -0.80 -6.90
CA ILE A 49 11.01 -0.12 -6.91
C ILE A 49 10.44 0.06 -5.49
N LYS A 50 10.69 -0.89 -4.59
CA LYS A 50 10.27 -0.79 -3.18
C LYS A 50 10.97 0.34 -2.43
N ARG A 51 12.18 0.72 -2.83
CA ARG A 51 12.97 1.76 -2.16
C ARG A 51 12.32 3.15 -2.26
N PRO A 52 11.95 3.68 -3.44
CA PRO A 52 11.20 4.93 -3.56
C PRO A 52 9.92 4.95 -2.72
N LEU A 53 9.20 3.83 -2.66
CA LEU A 53 7.99 3.71 -1.84
C LEU A 53 8.31 3.82 -0.34
N ALA A 54 9.37 3.16 0.12
CA ALA A 54 9.81 3.23 1.52
C ALA A 54 10.25 4.65 1.92
N GLU A 55 10.90 5.39 1.02
CA GLU A 55 11.35 6.77 1.25
C GLU A 55 10.18 7.73 1.52
N VAL A 56 9.03 7.51 0.88
CA VAL A 56 7.78 8.27 1.13
C VAL A 56 6.81 7.56 2.08
N LYS A 57 7.28 6.53 2.80
CA LYS A 57 6.48 5.74 3.75
C LYS A 57 5.22 5.10 3.14
N LEU A 58 5.17 4.95 1.82
CA LEU A 58 4.11 4.20 1.15
C LEU A 58 4.44 2.70 1.22
N LYS A 59 3.47 1.91 1.67
CA LYS A 59 3.57 0.45 1.75
C LYS A 59 2.50 -0.14 0.86
N SER A 60 2.83 -1.20 0.13
CA SER A 60 1.79 -2.02 -0.52
C SER A 60 0.86 -2.56 0.56
N LEU A 61 -0.43 -2.26 0.42
CA LEU A 61 -1.45 -2.74 1.34
C LEU A 61 -1.83 -4.17 0.97
N VAL A 62 -2.18 -4.96 1.98
CA VAL A 62 -2.80 -6.27 1.81
C VAL A 62 -4.26 -6.11 2.19
N ALA A 63 -5.16 -6.61 1.35
CA ALA A 63 -6.58 -6.60 1.67
C ALA A 63 -6.82 -7.38 2.97
N ALA A 64 -7.58 -6.80 3.90
CA ALA A 64 -7.94 -7.48 5.12
C ALA A 64 -8.75 -8.75 4.78
N GLN A 65 -8.38 -9.88 5.39
CA GLN A 65 -9.13 -11.11 5.21
C GLN A 65 -10.44 -11.02 6.01
N MET A 66 -11.49 -10.53 5.35
CA MET A 66 -12.80 -10.47 5.98
C MET A 66 -13.40 -11.88 6.08
N ARG A 67 -13.85 -12.27 7.27
CA ARG A 67 -14.58 -13.54 7.44
C ARG A 67 -15.80 -13.53 6.54
N HIS A 68 -16.02 -14.64 5.83
CA HIS A 68 -17.23 -14.83 5.03
C HIS A 68 -18.44 -14.93 5.97
N LEU A 69 -19.18 -13.83 6.12
CA LEU A 69 -20.47 -13.82 6.80
C LEU A 69 -21.55 -14.25 5.79
N SER A 70 -22.36 -15.23 6.18
CA SER A 70 -23.60 -15.56 5.46
C SER A 70 -24.53 -14.34 5.44
N LEU A 71 -25.49 -14.34 4.51
CA LEU A 71 -26.49 -13.28 4.44
C LEU A 71 -27.26 -13.15 5.77
N SER A 72 -27.66 -14.28 6.36
CA SER A 72 -28.32 -14.33 7.67
C SER A 72 -27.48 -13.63 8.76
N ASN A 73 -26.19 -13.94 8.84
CA ASN A 73 -25.29 -13.32 9.83
C ASN A 73 -25.13 -11.80 9.59
N ARG A 74 -25.12 -11.34 8.34
CA ARG A 74 -25.08 -9.91 8.01
C ARG A 74 -26.36 -9.21 8.46
N THR A 75 -27.53 -9.80 8.17
CA THR A 75 -28.83 -9.26 8.59
C THR A 75 -28.96 -9.20 10.11
N ALA A 76 -28.57 -10.26 10.81
CA ALA A 76 -28.59 -10.29 12.27
C ALA A 76 -27.70 -9.19 12.88
N ARG A 77 -26.47 -9.01 12.36
CA ARG A 77 -25.57 -7.92 12.80
C ARG A 77 -26.14 -6.54 12.52
N PHE A 78 -26.78 -6.36 11.36
CA PHE A 78 -27.41 -5.10 11.01
C PHE A 78 -28.58 -4.76 11.94
N ASN A 79 -29.48 -5.72 12.18
CA ASN A 79 -30.63 -5.53 13.07
C ASN A 79 -30.19 -5.25 14.50
N PHE A 80 -29.23 -6.03 15.03
CA PHE A 80 -28.64 -5.78 16.34
C PHE A 80 -28.11 -4.35 16.45
N THR A 81 -27.34 -3.90 15.45
CA THR A 81 -26.79 -2.53 15.44
C THR A 81 -27.90 -1.49 15.44
N LYS A 82 -28.95 -1.67 14.63
CA LYS A 82 -30.11 -0.76 14.54
C LYS A 82 -30.87 -0.66 15.86
N GLU A 83 -31.09 -1.78 16.53
CA GLU A 83 -31.76 -1.86 17.83
C GLU A 83 -30.93 -1.22 18.96
N HIS A 84 -29.60 -1.26 18.85
CA HIS A 84 -28.68 -0.78 19.88
C HIS A 84 -28.08 0.61 19.60
N VAL A 85 -28.57 1.36 18.60
CA VAL A 85 -28.07 2.72 18.29
C VAL A 85 -28.24 3.68 19.46
N PHE A 86 -29.32 3.52 20.26
CA PHE A 86 -29.67 4.41 21.37
C PHE A 86 -29.54 3.74 22.74
N TRP A 87 -28.94 2.55 22.82
CA TRP A 87 -28.85 1.76 24.05
C TRP A 87 -28.18 2.52 25.22
N THR A 88 -27.31 3.49 24.93
CA THR A 88 -26.57 4.26 25.94
C THR A 88 -27.03 5.72 26.07
N MET A 89 -28.22 6.08 25.58
CA MET A 89 -28.72 7.48 25.66
C MET A 89 -29.65 7.76 26.85
N ASP A 90 -29.95 6.75 27.68
CA ASP A 90 -30.78 6.86 28.88
C ASP A 90 -29.99 6.69 30.21
N ASP A 91 -28.82 7.35 30.35
CA ASP A 91 -28.13 7.56 31.63
C ASP A 91 -28.10 9.07 31.99
#